data_AF-A0A2E5FG54-F1
#
_entry.id   AF-A0A2E5FG54-F1
#
_cell.length_a   1.000
_cell.length_b   1.000
_cell.length_c   1.000
_cell.angle_alpha   90.00
_cell.angle_beta   90.00
_cell.angle_gamma   90.00
#
_symmetry.space_group_name_H-M   'P 1'
#
loop_
_entity.id
_entity.type
_entity.pdbx_description
1 polymer ?
#
loop_
_entity_poly.entity_id
_entity_poly.type
_entity_poly.pdbx_seq_one_letter_code
_entity_poly.pdbx_strand_id
1 'polypeptide(L)'
;MNTADSDSIAGMLDDFGFEKSTEEKADIVLYNTCAVREKAEQRMRSELGSVRIRKESNPEVKIGILGCAAESLKEKLEKEEWIDIVQDGKNLEKMKEAVMKILPDEYETTQDSFGLHRSGENSGMIPVIRGCSYMCSYCIVPRTRGLQRSIPLKEILKDVELSIEKGSKEIYLLGQNFLSYGRDLSKKTSPEEMISTVHDSFPELKRIRFLTSHPHDLTKNFLQTMNSLPRVARYLHLPFQSGSDTVLKAMRRITTRQTVIEKSQWVREIWKDATLSTDIIVGFPTETEKNHKETISLLEEVQYDFAYSFLYSPRPQTKAFPLGDPIPHKEKVKRLSEVTKVLNSIWFEKNKKYLGKTVEVLVENKEGKSENRWTGRSEGFHLVHFDSNTNPIGKYVKVKITKTGSTFLGGELV
;
A
#
# COMPACT_ATOMS: atom_id res chain seq x y z
N MET A 1 1.14 -2.99 3.83
CA MET A 1 1.70 -3.06 5.19
C MET A 1 0.64 -3.49 6.20
N ASN A 2 -0.44 -2.74 6.45
CA ASN A 2 -1.50 -3.20 7.35
C ASN A 2 -2.05 -4.58 6.96
N THR A 3 -2.28 -4.84 5.66
CA THR A 3 -2.65 -6.19 5.18
C THR A 3 -1.65 -7.24 5.61
N ALA A 4 -0.34 -7.05 5.38
CA ALA A 4 0.70 -7.98 5.82
C ALA A 4 0.74 -8.20 7.35
N ASP A 5 0.56 -7.12 8.12
CA ASP A 5 0.48 -7.19 9.58
C ASP A 5 -0.75 -8.01 10.01
N SER A 6 -1.90 -7.78 9.37
CA SER A 6 -3.14 -8.54 9.61
C SER A 6 -3.03 -10.00 9.19
N ASP A 7 -2.42 -10.28 8.05
CA ASP A 7 -2.18 -11.65 7.55
C ASP A 7 -1.26 -12.42 8.49
N SER A 8 -0.24 -11.76 9.07
CA SER A 8 0.64 -12.40 10.05
C SER A 8 -0.09 -12.72 11.36
N ILE A 9 -0.93 -11.80 11.85
CA ILE A 9 -1.75 -12.05 13.05
C ILE A 9 -2.79 -13.14 12.78
N ALA A 10 -3.42 -13.13 11.60
CA ALA A 10 -4.35 -14.17 11.20
C ALA A 10 -3.68 -15.54 11.10
N GLY A 11 -2.46 -15.63 10.57
CA GLY A 11 -1.70 -16.89 10.53
C GLY A 11 -1.41 -17.45 11.93
N MET A 12 -1.02 -16.60 12.87
CA MET A 12 -0.86 -16.99 14.28
C MET A 12 -2.17 -17.49 14.89
N LEU A 13 -3.31 -16.86 14.58
CA LEU A 13 -4.63 -17.30 15.05
C LEU A 13 -5.05 -18.64 14.40
N ASP A 14 -4.75 -18.84 13.12
CA ASP A 14 -4.99 -20.10 12.43
C ASP A 14 -4.20 -21.25 13.10
N ASP A 15 -2.94 -21.01 13.54
CA ASP A 15 -2.13 -21.98 14.29
C ASP A 15 -2.73 -22.35 15.66
N PHE A 16 -3.48 -21.42 16.27
CA PHE A 16 -4.28 -21.66 17.47
C PHE A 16 -5.67 -22.25 17.18
N GLY A 17 -5.98 -22.62 15.93
CA GLY A 17 -7.24 -23.25 15.56
C GLY A 17 -8.42 -22.28 15.43
N PHE A 18 -8.18 -20.97 15.39
CA PHE A 18 -9.22 -20.01 15.04
C PHE A 18 -9.49 -20.01 13.54
N GLU A 19 -10.71 -19.68 13.15
CA GLU A 19 -11.11 -19.55 11.76
C GLU A 19 -11.59 -18.14 11.44
N LYS A 20 -11.38 -17.71 10.19
CA LYS A 20 -11.86 -16.40 9.74
C LYS A 20 -13.37 -16.41 9.59
N SER A 21 -14.02 -15.46 10.24
CA SER A 21 -15.47 -15.30 10.23
C SER A 21 -15.90 -13.90 9.77
N THR A 22 -17.22 -13.68 9.64
CA THR A 22 -17.77 -12.34 9.47
C THR A 22 -17.77 -11.58 10.80
N GLU A 23 -17.81 -10.25 10.74
CA GLU A 23 -17.80 -9.41 11.94
C GLU A 23 -18.91 -9.80 12.92
N GLU A 24 -20.09 -10.17 12.44
CA GLU A 24 -21.27 -10.48 13.28
C GLU A 24 -21.14 -11.80 14.03
N LYS A 25 -20.35 -12.74 13.49
CA LYS A 25 -20.20 -14.11 14.01
C LYS A 25 -18.87 -14.35 14.73
N ALA A 26 -17.92 -13.42 14.65
CA ALA A 26 -16.58 -13.60 15.21
C ALA A 26 -16.54 -13.39 16.73
N ASP A 27 -15.85 -14.29 17.45
CA ASP A 27 -15.57 -14.13 18.88
C ASP A 27 -14.47 -13.10 19.15
N ILE A 28 -13.60 -12.87 18.16
CA ILE A 28 -12.53 -11.87 18.22
C ILE A 28 -12.61 -10.99 16.98
N VAL A 29 -12.66 -9.67 17.18
CA VAL A 29 -12.68 -8.67 16.10
C VAL A 29 -11.47 -7.74 16.24
N LEU A 30 -10.58 -7.75 15.24
CA LEU A 30 -9.35 -6.96 15.22
C LEU A 30 -9.37 -5.92 14.10
N TYR A 31 -9.35 -4.63 14.45
CA TYR A 31 -9.26 -3.52 13.50
C TYR A 31 -7.81 -3.05 13.33
N ASN A 32 -7.14 -3.47 12.25
CA ASN A 32 -5.81 -2.97 11.92
C ASN A 32 -5.85 -1.73 11.02
N THR A 33 -5.75 -0.55 11.64
CA THR A 33 -6.16 0.70 11.02
C THR A 33 -5.00 1.68 10.75
N CYS A 34 -5.19 2.55 9.76
CA CYS A 34 -4.18 3.46 9.24
C CYS A 34 -4.42 4.90 9.72
N ALA A 35 -3.39 5.54 10.29
CA ALA A 35 -3.43 6.95 10.73
C ALA A 35 -3.10 7.96 9.61
N VAL A 36 -2.68 7.46 8.43
CA VAL A 36 -2.16 8.34 7.36
C VAL A 36 -3.31 8.97 6.58
N ARG A 37 -4.39 8.22 6.29
CA ARG A 37 -5.50 8.65 5.42
C ARG A 37 -6.75 8.96 6.24
N GLU A 38 -7.35 10.14 6.03
CA GLU A 38 -8.44 10.63 6.91
C GLU A 38 -9.68 9.76 6.79
N LYS A 39 -10.02 9.38 5.56
CA LYS A 39 -11.12 8.45 5.28
C LYS A 39 -10.96 7.10 5.99
N ALA A 40 -9.73 6.60 6.18
CA ALA A 40 -9.51 5.34 6.88
C ALA A 40 -9.82 5.47 8.38
N GLU A 41 -9.45 6.59 8.99
CA GLU A 41 -9.78 6.90 10.38
C GLU A 41 -11.29 7.14 10.57
N GLN A 42 -11.93 7.89 9.67
CA GLN A 42 -13.38 8.13 9.71
C GLN A 42 -14.17 6.81 9.57
N ARG A 43 -13.76 5.94 8.65
CA ARG A 43 -14.38 4.62 8.48
C ARG A 43 -14.26 3.78 9.74
N MET A 44 -13.07 3.72 10.35
CA MET A 44 -12.85 3.03 11.61
C MET A 44 -13.81 3.54 12.69
N ARG A 45 -13.93 4.86 12.88
CA ARG A 45 -14.86 5.44 13.87
C ARG A 45 -16.32 5.05 13.62
N SER A 46 -16.73 4.98 12.36
CA SER A 46 -18.08 4.53 11.99
C SER A 46 -18.30 3.06 12.33
N GLU A 47 -17.33 2.19 12.05
CA GLU A 47 -17.38 0.75 12.36
C GLU A 47 -17.34 0.50 13.88
N LEU A 48 -16.57 1.29 14.65
CA LEU A 48 -16.53 1.17 16.11
C LEU A 48 -17.89 1.41 16.78
N GLY A 49 -18.76 2.22 16.17
CA GLY A 49 -20.12 2.45 16.69
C GLY A 49 -20.99 1.19 16.68
N SER A 50 -20.98 0.42 15.59
CA SER A 50 -21.74 -0.84 15.50
C SER A 50 -21.16 -1.93 16.41
N VAL A 51 -19.83 -1.97 16.50
CA VAL A 51 -19.12 -2.95 17.33
C VAL A 51 -19.38 -2.75 18.81
N ARG A 52 -19.45 -1.49 19.26
CA ARG A 52 -19.79 -1.18 20.65
C ARG A 52 -21.15 -1.77 21.04
N ILE A 53 -22.17 -1.57 20.21
CA ILE A 53 -23.51 -2.12 20.43
C ILE A 53 -23.44 -3.66 20.54
N ARG A 54 -22.61 -4.29 19.69
CA ARG A 54 -22.40 -5.75 19.74
C ARG A 54 -21.74 -6.19 21.05
N LYS A 55 -20.69 -5.51 21.51
CA LYS A 55 -20.01 -5.80 22.79
C LYS A 55 -20.96 -5.61 23.98
N GLU A 56 -21.85 -4.62 23.93
CA GLU A 56 -22.90 -4.41 24.95
C GLU A 56 -23.90 -5.58 24.96
N SER A 57 -24.23 -6.16 23.80
CA SER A 57 -25.13 -7.32 23.70
C SER A 57 -24.46 -8.68 23.95
N ASN A 58 -23.15 -8.79 23.73
CA ASN A 58 -22.36 -9.99 23.95
C ASN A 58 -20.97 -9.61 24.52
N PRO A 59 -20.83 -9.54 25.85
CA PRO A 59 -19.60 -9.11 26.52
C PRO A 59 -18.37 -10.00 26.25
N GLU A 60 -18.60 -11.27 25.88
CA GLU A 60 -17.54 -12.26 25.63
C GLU A 60 -16.73 -11.95 24.36
N VAL A 61 -17.32 -11.26 23.38
CA VAL A 61 -16.63 -10.88 22.14
C VAL A 61 -15.44 -9.98 22.46
N LYS A 62 -14.25 -10.34 22.01
CA LYS A 62 -13.03 -9.53 22.20
C LYS A 62 -12.83 -8.54 21.05
N ILE A 63 -12.57 -7.28 21.37
CA ILE A 63 -12.37 -6.20 20.41
C ILE A 63 -10.96 -5.63 20.56
N GLY A 64 -10.18 -5.66 19.48
CA GLY A 64 -8.85 -5.08 19.43
C GLY A 64 -8.72 -4.00 18.35
N ILE A 65 -8.05 -2.89 18.67
CA ILE A 65 -7.64 -1.87 17.70
C ILE A 65 -6.12 -1.87 17.59
N LEU A 66 -5.65 -2.14 16.38
CA LEU A 66 -4.25 -2.32 16.08
C LEU A 66 -3.75 -1.29 15.04
N GLY A 67 -2.43 -1.13 14.95
CA GLY A 67 -1.79 -0.43 13.85
C GLY A 67 -1.55 1.05 14.11
N CYS A 68 -1.41 1.84 13.04
CA CYS A 68 -0.96 3.23 13.16
C CYS A 68 -1.99 4.12 13.88
N ALA A 69 -3.29 3.91 13.66
CA ALA A 69 -4.30 4.78 14.27
C ALA A 69 -4.49 4.50 15.77
N ALA A 70 -4.20 3.28 16.22
CA ALA A 70 -4.13 2.93 17.65
C ALA A 70 -3.13 3.83 18.38
N GLU A 71 -1.96 4.08 17.80
CA GLU A 71 -0.96 5.00 18.37
C GLU A 71 -1.42 6.46 18.33
N SER A 72 -1.95 6.93 17.19
CA SER A 72 -2.32 8.34 17.05
C SER A 72 -3.52 8.75 17.91
N LEU A 73 -4.38 7.80 18.25
CA LEU A 73 -5.62 8.01 19.02
C LEU A 73 -5.59 7.32 20.38
N LYS A 74 -4.41 6.88 20.83
CA LYS A 74 -4.22 6.03 22.01
C LYS A 74 -5.00 6.51 23.24
N GLU A 75 -4.79 7.77 23.63
CA GLU A 75 -5.45 8.37 24.79
C GLU A 75 -6.98 8.38 24.73
N LYS A 76 -7.57 8.39 23.53
CA LYS A 76 -9.02 8.34 23.36
C LYS A 76 -9.52 6.90 23.39
N LEU A 77 -8.81 5.99 22.71
CA LEU A 77 -9.21 4.60 22.61
C LEU A 77 -9.04 3.85 23.94
N GLU A 78 -7.97 4.11 24.70
CA GLU A 78 -7.74 3.48 26.01
C GLU A 78 -8.75 3.91 27.09
N LYS A 79 -9.50 4.99 26.87
CA LYS A 79 -10.58 5.42 27.78
C LYS A 79 -11.89 4.68 27.55
N GLU A 80 -12.00 3.98 26.42
CA GLU A 80 -13.19 3.22 26.06
C GLU A 80 -13.06 1.80 26.63
N GLU A 81 -13.63 1.56 27.81
CA GLU A 81 -13.49 0.29 28.57
C GLU A 81 -13.97 -0.96 27.81
N TRP A 82 -14.79 -0.79 26.78
CA TRP A 82 -15.29 -1.87 25.94
C TRP A 82 -14.27 -2.38 24.90
N ILE A 83 -13.12 -1.71 24.76
CA ILE A 83 -12.03 -2.10 23.88
C ILE A 83 -11.01 -2.92 24.67
N ASP A 84 -10.89 -4.22 24.35
CA ASP A 84 -10.03 -5.14 25.10
C ASP A 84 -8.53 -4.91 24.82
N ILE A 85 -8.15 -4.48 23.60
CA ILE A 85 -6.74 -4.16 23.24
C ILE A 85 -6.64 -2.90 22.40
N VAL A 86 -5.66 -2.06 22.73
CA VAL A 86 -5.15 -0.99 21.87
C VAL A 86 -3.64 -1.14 21.71
N GLN A 87 -3.16 -1.47 20.50
CA GLN A 87 -1.73 -1.74 20.27
C GLN A 87 -1.20 -1.08 18.99
N ASP A 88 -0.07 -0.40 19.11
CA ASP A 88 0.58 0.28 17.98
C ASP A 88 1.10 -0.68 16.90
N GLY A 89 1.30 -0.15 15.70
CA GLY A 89 1.83 -0.89 14.55
C GLY A 89 3.35 -0.84 14.36
N LYS A 90 4.12 -0.52 15.41
CA LYS A 90 5.58 -0.38 15.31
C LYS A 90 6.28 -1.73 15.26
N ASN A 91 5.84 -2.66 16.11
CA ASN A 91 6.42 -3.98 16.24
C ASN A 91 5.34 -5.04 16.11
N LEU A 92 5.47 -5.89 15.08
CA LEU A 92 4.53 -6.97 14.81
C LEU A 92 4.48 -8.00 15.95
N GLU A 93 5.62 -8.32 16.56
CA GLU A 93 5.66 -9.27 17.68
C GLU A 93 4.91 -8.73 18.89
N LYS A 94 5.01 -7.43 19.17
CA LYS A 94 4.18 -6.80 20.20
C LYS A 94 2.69 -6.79 19.87
N MET A 95 2.34 -6.68 18.58
CA MET A 95 0.94 -6.81 18.15
C MET A 95 0.43 -8.23 18.41
N LYS A 96 1.22 -9.25 18.07
CA LYS A 96 0.92 -10.66 18.35
C LYS A 96 0.80 -10.91 19.86
N GLU A 97 1.78 -10.47 20.65
CA GLU A 97 1.75 -10.54 22.12
C GLU A 97 0.50 -9.88 22.71
N ALA A 98 0.10 -8.72 22.19
CA ALA A 98 -1.12 -8.06 22.66
C ALA A 98 -2.34 -8.93 22.36
N VAL A 99 -2.48 -9.43 21.12
CA VAL A 99 -3.59 -10.32 20.72
C VAL A 99 -3.61 -11.60 21.55
N MET A 100 -2.46 -12.19 21.88
CA MET A 100 -2.40 -13.38 22.74
C MET A 100 -2.98 -13.14 24.13
N LYS A 101 -2.88 -11.94 24.69
CA LYS A 101 -3.39 -11.62 26.03
C LYS A 101 -4.91 -11.64 26.16
N ILE A 102 -5.65 -11.64 25.04
CA ILE A 102 -7.11 -11.76 25.05
C ILE A 102 -7.61 -13.15 24.65
N LEU A 103 -6.70 -14.05 24.28
CA LEU A 103 -7.05 -15.44 24.01
C LEU A 103 -7.25 -16.18 25.35
N PRO A 104 -8.07 -17.23 25.38
CA PRO A 104 -8.19 -18.11 26.54
C PRO A 104 -6.83 -18.68 27.00
N ASP A 105 -6.66 -18.91 28.31
CA ASP A 105 -5.40 -19.37 28.92
C ASP A 105 -4.89 -20.73 28.39
N GLU A 106 -5.77 -21.51 27.76
CA GLU A 106 -5.46 -22.85 27.20
C GLU A 106 -4.56 -22.79 25.94
N TYR A 107 -4.37 -21.62 25.35
CA TYR A 107 -3.49 -21.41 24.21
C TYR A 107 -2.05 -21.10 24.69
N GLU A 108 -1.31 -22.15 25.09
CA GLU A 108 0.12 -22.02 25.44
C GLU A 108 1.02 -21.88 24.21
N THR A 109 2.04 -21.03 24.35
CA THR A 109 3.05 -20.76 23.30
C THR A 109 3.92 -21.98 23.03
N THR A 110 3.97 -22.44 21.78
CA THR A 110 5.15 -23.14 21.26
C THR A 110 6.03 -22.13 20.51
N GLN A 111 7.36 -22.26 20.57
CA GLN A 111 8.25 -21.33 19.84
C GLN A 111 8.01 -21.31 18.32
N ASP A 112 7.32 -22.33 17.79
CA ASP A 112 6.93 -22.46 16.40
C ASP A 112 5.54 -21.87 16.06
N SER A 113 4.73 -21.42 17.03
CA SER A 113 3.38 -20.84 16.79
C SER A 113 3.41 -19.44 16.17
N PHE A 114 4.59 -18.91 15.85
CA PHE A 114 4.74 -17.66 15.11
C PHE A 114 4.71 -17.89 13.60
N GLY A 115 4.03 -18.97 13.15
CA GLY A 115 3.83 -19.36 11.78
C GLY A 115 3.38 -18.16 10.93
N LEU A 116 4.23 -17.83 9.97
CA LEU A 116 4.15 -16.59 9.22
C LEU A 116 3.04 -16.67 8.17
N HIS A 117 2.12 -15.70 8.26
CA HIS A 117 1.21 -15.23 7.22
C HIS A 117 0.10 -16.19 6.79
N ARG A 118 -1.15 -15.78 6.97
CA ARG A 118 -2.22 -16.18 6.05
C ARG A 118 -1.99 -15.44 4.74
N SER A 119 -1.24 -16.01 3.80
CA SER A 119 -1.11 -15.39 2.48
C SER A 119 -2.51 -15.24 1.88
N GLY A 120 -2.85 -14.06 1.38
CA GLY A 120 -4.00 -13.96 0.48
C GLY A 120 -3.80 -15.01 -0.61
N GLU A 121 -4.81 -15.84 -0.89
CA GLU A 121 -4.74 -17.12 -1.62
C GLU A 121 -3.98 -17.09 -2.98
N ASN A 122 -3.60 -15.90 -3.46
CA ASN A 122 -2.95 -15.65 -4.74
C ASN A 122 -1.72 -14.71 -4.68
N SER A 123 -1.64 -13.83 -3.68
CA SER A 123 -0.64 -12.76 -3.61
C SER A 123 -0.09 -12.61 -2.19
N GLY A 124 1.21 -12.91 -2.01
CA GLY A 124 1.93 -12.73 -0.75
C GLY A 124 2.25 -11.27 -0.45
N MET A 125 2.04 -10.82 0.78
CA MET A 125 2.36 -9.46 1.21
C MET A 125 3.56 -9.50 2.15
N ILE A 126 4.77 -9.33 1.62
CA ILE A 126 6.02 -9.56 2.35
C ILE A 126 6.67 -8.23 2.73
N PRO A 127 6.64 -7.82 4.01
CA PRO A 127 7.40 -6.67 4.48
C PRO A 127 8.90 -6.89 4.25
N VAL A 128 9.58 -5.91 3.68
CA VAL A 128 11.06 -5.87 3.60
C VAL A 128 11.65 -4.72 4.41
N ILE A 129 10.83 -3.72 4.71
CA ILE A 129 11.17 -2.56 5.55
C ILE A 129 9.98 -2.25 6.46
N ARG A 130 10.28 -1.92 7.73
CA ARG A 130 9.35 -1.26 8.65
C ARG A 130 9.84 0.14 9.01
N GLY A 131 8.92 1.09 9.08
CA GLY A 131 9.25 2.48 9.44
C GLY A 131 9.90 3.26 8.29
N CYS A 132 10.21 4.53 8.52
CA CYS A 132 10.83 5.40 7.52
C CYS A 132 11.73 6.44 8.16
N SER A 133 12.92 6.64 7.60
CA SER A 133 13.88 7.65 8.08
C SER A 133 13.67 9.04 7.49
N TYR A 134 12.81 9.19 6.46
CA TYR A 134 12.46 10.51 5.94
C TYR A 134 11.46 11.23 6.85
N MET A 135 11.83 12.44 7.25
CA MET A 135 11.06 13.28 8.16
C MET A 135 10.23 14.33 7.40
N CYS A 136 9.43 13.87 6.44
CA CYS A 136 8.48 14.70 5.70
C CYS A 136 7.51 15.38 6.68
N SER A 137 7.24 16.68 6.51
CA SER A 137 6.55 17.47 7.54
C SER A 137 5.10 17.04 7.77
N TYR A 138 4.45 16.47 6.75
CA TYR A 138 3.06 15.97 6.80
C TYR A 138 2.95 14.50 7.23
N CYS A 139 4.05 13.75 7.29
CA CYS A 139 4.02 12.30 7.42
C CYS A 139 4.08 11.85 8.88
N ILE A 140 3.11 11.06 9.32
CA ILE A 140 3.03 10.51 10.69
C ILE A 140 3.78 9.17 10.85
N VAL A 141 4.25 8.57 9.76
CA VAL A 141 4.89 7.24 9.77
C VAL A 141 6.09 7.16 10.71
N PRO A 142 7.06 8.12 10.74
CA PRO A 142 8.20 8.00 11.65
C PRO A 142 7.81 7.98 13.13
N ARG A 143 6.64 8.53 13.49
CA ARG A 143 6.09 8.49 14.86
C ARG A 143 5.39 7.16 15.13
N THR A 144 4.54 6.73 14.20
CA THR A 144 3.62 5.58 14.40
C THR A 144 4.23 4.23 14.05
N ARG A 145 5.28 4.18 13.22
CA ARG A 145 6.01 2.96 12.84
C ARG A 145 7.52 3.01 13.14
N GLY A 146 8.01 4.15 13.63
CA GLY A 146 9.42 4.34 13.95
C GLY A 146 10.31 4.65 12.74
N LEU A 147 11.61 4.74 13.01
CA LEU A 147 12.64 4.87 11.99
C LEU A 147 12.75 3.59 11.17
N GLN A 148 13.35 3.72 9.99
CA GLN A 148 13.55 2.58 9.09
C GLN A 148 14.29 1.44 9.80
N ARG A 149 13.77 0.23 9.59
CA ARG A 149 14.40 -1.05 9.89
C ARG A 149 14.19 -1.98 8.69
N SER A 150 15.28 -2.35 8.02
CA SER A 150 15.28 -3.36 6.97
C SER A 150 15.22 -4.75 7.58
N ILE A 151 14.46 -5.65 6.96
CA ILE A 151 14.39 -7.06 7.34
C ILE A 151 15.58 -7.79 6.68
N PRO A 152 16.33 -8.64 7.39
CA PRO A 152 17.43 -9.39 6.79
C PRO A 152 16.98 -10.25 5.61
N LEU A 153 17.81 -10.33 4.56
CA LEU A 153 17.51 -11.07 3.33
C LEU A 153 17.08 -12.53 3.60
N LYS A 154 17.74 -13.20 4.56
CA LYS A 154 17.40 -14.59 4.93
C LYS A 154 15.95 -14.74 5.40
N GLU A 155 15.45 -13.77 6.18
CA GLU A 155 14.07 -13.76 6.66
C GLU A 155 13.10 -13.48 5.51
N ILE A 156 13.44 -12.54 4.62
CA ILE A 156 12.64 -12.26 3.42
C ILE A 156 12.50 -13.51 2.55
N LEU A 157 13.60 -14.25 2.32
CA LEU A 157 13.55 -15.49 1.52
C LEU A 157 12.65 -16.54 2.18
N LYS A 158 12.74 -16.72 3.50
CA LYS A 158 11.85 -17.62 4.25
C LYS A 158 10.38 -17.20 4.11
N ASP A 159 10.07 -15.91 4.23
CA ASP A 159 8.70 -15.41 4.09
C ASP A 159 8.16 -15.60 2.67
N VAL A 160 9.01 -15.48 1.65
CA VAL A 160 8.64 -15.76 0.25
C VAL A 160 8.36 -17.24 0.04
N GLU A 161 9.24 -18.13 0.51
CA GLU A 161 9.08 -19.59 0.44
C GLU A 161 7.74 -20.02 1.07
N LEU A 162 7.48 -19.59 2.30
CA LEU A 162 6.21 -19.88 3.00
C LEU A 162 4.99 -19.34 2.25
N SER A 163 5.11 -18.17 1.63
CA SER A 163 4.02 -17.59 0.83
C SER A 163 3.71 -18.45 -0.40
N ILE A 164 4.73 -19.02 -1.03
CA ILE A 164 4.60 -19.90 -2.20
C ILE A 164 3.99 -21.24 -1.80
N GLU A 165 4.44 -21.83 -0.69
CA GLU A 165 3.87 -23.07 -0.13
C GLU A 165 2.36 -22.94 0.12
N LYS A 166 1.93 -21.74 0.54
CA LYS A 166 0.52 -21.40 0.75
C LYS A 166 -0.24 -21.00 -0.53
N GLY A 167 0.36 -21.18 -1.70
CA GLY A 167 -0.29 -21.04 -3.01
C GLY A 167 -0.13 -19.68 -3.68
N SER A 168 0.66 -18.76 -3.12
CA SER A 168 0.89 -17.45 -3.72
C SER A 168 1.61 -17.58 -5.06
N LYS A 169 1.06 -16.94 -6.10
CA LYS A 169 1.66 -16.91 -7.45
C LYS A 169 2.40 -15.61 -7.71
N GLU A 170 2.07 -14.56 -6.99
CA GLU A 170 2.84 -13.32 -6.96
C GLU A 170 3.12 -12.89 -5.53
N ILE A 171 4.13 -12.05 -5.37
CA ILE A 171 4.47 -11.42 -4.09
C ILE A 171 4.55 -9.91 -4.24
N TYR A 172 4.25 -9.22 -3.15
CA TYR A 172 4.45 -7.80 -2.95
C TYR A 172 5.51 -7.60 -1.88
N LEU A 173 6.67 -7.08 -2.26
CA LEU A 173 7.72 -6.64 -1.36
C LEU A 173 7.37 -5.23 -0.87
N LEU A 174 7.12 -5.09 0.43
CA LEU A 174 6.53 -3.90 1.03
C LEU A 174 7.54 -3.12 1.87
N GLY A 175 7.63 -1.82 1.62
CA GLY A 175 8.35 -0.89 2.49
C GLY A 175 7.68 0.48 2.50
N GLN A 176 7.96 1.31 3.51
CA GLN A 176 7.56 2.73 3.46
C GLN A 176 8.47 3.55 2.54
N ASN A 177 9.68 3.06 2.28
CA ASN A 177 10.55 3.50 1.20
C ASN A 177 11.39 2.31 0.74
N PHE A 178 10.89 1.58 -0.25
CA PHE A 178 11.52 0.38 -0.75
C PHE A 178 12.98 0.57 -1.19
N LEU A 179 13.27 1.69 -1.87
CA LEU A 179 14.59 1.96 -2.46
C LEU A 179 15.71 2.22 -1.44
N SER A 180 15.39 2.39 -0.15
CA SER A 180 16.40 2.53 0.90
C SER A 180 16.73 1.22 1.62
N TYR A 181 16.20 0.08 1.17
CA TYR A 181 16.46 -1.23 1.74
C TYR A 181 17.97 -1.50 1.89
N GLY A 182 18.34 -2.16 2.99
CA GLY A 182 19.68 -2.72 3.20
C GLY A 182 20.73 -1.73 3.70
N ARG A 183 20.43 -0.43 3.74
CA ARG A 183 21.38 0.60 4.20
C ARG A 183 21.65 0.57 5.70
N ASP A 184 20.68 0.10 6.48
CA ASP A 184 20.68 0.02 7.94
C ASP A 184 21.00 -1.38 8.49
N LEU A 185 21.25 -2.36 7.62
CA LEU A 185 21.71 -3.70 8.03
C LEU A 185 23.20 -3.70 8.37
N SER A 186 23.60 -4.61 9.27
CA SER A 186 25.01 -4.82 9.62
C SER A 186 25.85 -5.22 8.40
N LYS A 187 25.35 -6.19 7.63
CA LYS A 187 25.82 -6.49 6.27
C LYS A 187 25.00 -5.68 5.29
N LYS A 188 25.57 -4.57 4.81
CA LYS A 188 24.92 -3.70 3.81
C LYS A 188 24.64 -4.48 2.54
N THR A 189 23.50 -4.18 1.94
CA THR A 189 23.03 -4.70 0.65
C THR A 189 22.20 -3.61 -0.03
N SER A 190 21.59 -3.91 -1.17
CA SER A 190 20.77 -2.97 -1.93
C SER A 190 19.42 -3.59 -2.31
N PRO A 191 18.41 -2.77 -2.65
CA PRO A 191 17.14 -3.28 -3.16
C PRO A 191 17.31 -4.08 -4.46
N GLU A 192 18.29 -3.75 -5.31
CA GLU A 192 18.64 -4.49 -6.53
C GLU A 192 19.11 -5.92 -6.21
N GLU A 193 20.05 -6.08 -5.28
CA GLU A 193 20.58 -7.38 -4.86
C GLU A 193 19.48 -8.24 -4.22
N MET A 194 18.64 -7.64 -3.37
CA MET A 194 17.53 -8.34 -2.74
C MET A 194 16.50 -8.84 -3.76
N ILE A 195 16.02 -7.97 -4.66
CA ILE A 195 15.05 -8.40 -5.68
C ILE A 195 15.66 -9.46 -6.59
N SER A 196 16.92 -9.29 -7.02
CA SER A 196 17.58 -10.27 -7.89
C SER A 196 17.70 -11.63 -7.20
N THR A 197 18.05 -11.64 -5.91
CA THR A 197 18.15 -12.88 -5.14
C THR A 197 16.79 -13.54 -4.97
N VAL A 198 15.74 -12.79 -4.63
CA VAL A 198 14.36 -13.32 -4.57
C VAL A 198 13.93 -13.85 -5.94
N HIS A 199 14.22 -13.12 -7.01
CA HIS A 199 13.90 -13.52 -8.37
C HIS A 199 14.54 -14.85 -8.76
N ASP A 200 15.82 -15.02 -8.45
CA ASP A 200 16.59 -16.20 -8.85
C ASP A 200 16.33 -17.41 -7.96
N SER A 201 16.03 -17.18 -6.67
CA SER A 201 15.73 -18.25 -5.71
C SER A 201 14.37 -18.90 -5.93
N PHE A 202 13.40 -18.17 -6.51
CA PHE A 202 12.01 -18.63 -6.65
C PHE A 202 11.52 -18.54 -8.11
N PRO A 203 12.02 -19.39 -9.02
CA PRO A 203 11.64 -19.38 -10.43
C PRO A 203 10.15 -19.69 -10.70
N GLU A 204 9.45 -20.30 -9.75
CA GLU A 204 8.03 -20.65 -9.79
C GLU A 204 7.09 -19.45 -9.61
N LEU A 205 7.56 -18.36 -9.01
CA LEU A 205 6.77 -17.12 -8.92
C LEU A 205 6.43 -16.63 -10.33
N LYS A 206 5.18 -16.23 -10.53
CA LYS A 206 4.77 -15.59 -11.79
C LYS A 206 5.15 -14.12 -11.81
N ARG A 207 5.11 -13.45 -10.65
CA ARG A 207 5.36 -12.02 -10.57
C ARG A 207 5.89 -11.57 -9.23
N ILE A 208 6.85 -10.65 -9.26
CA ILE A 208 7.38 -9.92 -8.11
C ILE A 208 6.99 -8.46 -8.26
N ARG A 209 6.29 -7.93 -7.25
CA ARG A 209 5.94 -6.52 -7.16
C ARG A 209 6.66 -5.91 -5.97
N PHE A 210 6.91 -4.62 -6.04
CA PHE A 210 7.34 -3.83 -4.90
C PHE A 210 6.58 -2.52 -4.89
N LEU A 211 6.39 -1.94 -3.70
CA LEU A 211 5.58 -0.74 -3.52
C LEU A 211 6.30 0.32 -2.69
N THR A 212 6.01 1.58 -3.06
CA THR A 212 6.38 2.80 -2.35
C THR A 212 7.88 3.11 -2.36
N SER A 213 8.26 4.10 -3.16
CA SER A 213 9.64 4.54 -3.33
C SER A 213 9.78 6.05 -3.15
N HIS A 214 10.93 6.52 -2.66
CA HIS A 214 11.23 7.95 -2.62
C HIS A 214 12.06 8.35 -3.86
N PRO A 215 11.68 9.39 -4.63
CA PRO A 215 12.41 9.77 -5.85
C PRO A 215 13.89 10.10 -5.64
N HIS A 216 14.25 10.57 -4.44
CA HIS A 216 15.66 10.79 -4.07
C HIS A 216 16.52 9.52 -4.17
N ASP A 217 15.96 8.36 -3.83
CA ASP A 217 16.69 7.10 -3.76
C ASP A 217 16.71 6.34 -5.09
N LEU A 218 16.05 6.84 -6.13
CA LEU A 218 16.00 6.18 -7.42
C LEU A 218 17.33 6.37 -8.18
N THR A 219 17.96 5.26 -8.53
CA THR A 219 19.20 5.21 -9.31
C THR A 219 18.92 4.64 -10.70
N LYS A 220 19.80 4.95 -11.68
CA LYS A 220 19.73 4.30 -13.01
C LYS A 220 20.03 2.80 -12.91
N ASN A 221 20.94 2.41 -12.03
CA ASN A 221 21.27 1.00 -11.77
C ASN A 221 20.02 0.22 -11.33
N PHE A 222 19.23 0.75 -10.40
CA PHE A 222 17.97 0.13 -10.00
C PHE A 222 17.04 -0.12 -11.19
N LEU A 223 16.85 0.89 -12.04
CA LEU A 223 16.00 0.77 -13.22
C LEU A 223 16.53 -0.27 -14.22
N GLN A 224 17.85 -0.34 -14.41
CA GLN A 224 18.49 -1.33 -15.28
C GLN A 224 18.26 -2.74 -14.74
N THR A 225 18.46 -2.97 -13.43
CA THR A 225 18.21 -4.26 -12.80
C THR A 225 16.74 -4.67 -12.90
N MET A 226 15.79 -3.77 -12.58
CA MET A 226 14.37 -4.13 -12.67
C MET A 226 13.96 -4.46 -14.11
N ASN A 227 14.51 -3.74 -15.09
CA ASN A 227 14.22 -3.98 -16.50
C ASN A 227 14.75 -5.35 -16.98
N SER A 228 15.89 -5.82 -16.44
CA SER A 228 16.48 -7.11 -16.81
C SER A 228 15.80 -8.34 -16.19
N LEU A 229 14.96 -8.15 -15.15
CA LEU A 229 14.32 -9.25 -14.44
C LEU A 229 12.89 -9.49 -15.00
N PRO A 230 12.65 -10.58 -15.77
CA PRO A 230 11.40 -10.76 -16.51
C PRO A 230 10.16 -10.97 -15.62
N ARG A 231 10.33 -11.46 -14.38
CA ARG A 231 9.21 -11.63 -13.44
C ARG A 231 8.94 -10.39 -12.60
N VAL A 232 9.77 -9.35 -12.67
CA VAL A 232 9.52 -8.09 -11.96
C VAL A 232 8.46 -7.31 -12.72
N ALA A 233 7.37 -6.99 -12.02
CA ALA A 233 6.25 -6.28 -12.60
C ALA A 233 6.67 -4.90 -13.15
N ARG A 234 6.19 -4.56 -14.35
CA ARG A 234 6.39 -3.29 -15.07
C ARG A 234 5.61 -2.13 -14.44
N TYR A 235 5.84 -1.87 -13.16
CA TYR A 235 5.20 -0.83 -12.38
C TYR A 235 6.15 -0.22 -11.35
N LEU A 236 6.28 1.11 -11.36
CA LEU A 236 7.02 1.87 -10.38
C LEU A 236 6.11 2.93 -9.74
N HIS A 237 6.02 2.91 -8.42
CA HIS A 237 5.34 3.93 -7.64
C HIS A 237 6.34 4.92 -7.04
N LEU A 238 6.31 6.17 -7.53
CA LEU A 238 7.27 7.23 -7.20
C LEU A 238 6.56 8.53 -6.74
N PRO A 239 6.07 8.58 -5.48
CA PRO A 239 5.43 9.76 -4.91
C PRO A 239 6.28 11.03 -4.89
N PHE A 240 5.81 12.09 -5.57
CA PHE A 240 6.43 13.41 -5.54
C PHE A 240 5.68 14.42 -4.65
N GLN A 241 4.39 14.18 -4.37
CA GLN A 241 3.51 14.98 -3.49
C GLN A 241 3.07 16.34 -4.04
N SER A 242 3.99 17.18 -4.53
CA SER A 242 3.67 18.49 -5.12
C SER A 242 4.64 18.85 -6.25
N GLY A 243 4.17 19.55 -7.29
CA GLY A 243 5.03 20.02 -8.38
C GLY A 243 5.69 21.38 -8.14
N SER A 244 5.54 21.93 -6.93
CA SER A 244 6.11 23.22 -6.54
C SER A 244 7.26 23.06 -5.57
N ASP A 245 8.43 23.62 -5.89
CA ASP A 245 9.61 23.59 -5.02
C ASP A 245 9.38 24.30 -3.68
N THR A 246 8.55 25.35 -3.66
CA THR A 246 8.17 26.03 -2.41
C THR A 246 7.40 25.10 -1.48
N VAL A 247 6.42 24.37 -2.02
CA VAL A 247 5.62 23.41 -1.24
C VAL A 247 6.46 22.19 -0.86
N LEU A 248 7.27 21.65 -1.78
CA LEU A 248 8.20 20.54 -1.51
C LEU A 248 9.15 20.87 -0.35
N LYS A 249 9.73 22.08 -0.32
CA LYS A 249 10.58 22.54 0.77
C LYS A 249 9.81 22.59 2.10
N ALA A 250 8.59 23.11 2.11
CA ALA A 250 7.73 23.15 3.30
C ALA A 250 7.29 21.74 3.75
N MET A 251 7.12 20.82 2.80
CA MET A 251 6.94 19.39 3.03
C MET A 251 8.20 18.68 3.55
N ARG A 252 9.35 19.38 3.61
CA ARG A 252 10.68 18.84 3.92
C ARG A 252 11.11 17.71 2.97
N ARG A 253 10.74 17.84 1.70
CA ARG A 253 11.21 16.95 0.63
C ARG A 253 12.64 17.35 0.24
N ILE A 254 13.46 16.35 -0.01
CA ILE A 254 14.84 16.53 -0.49
C ILE A 254 14.87 16.71 -2.01
N THR A 255 13.81 16.29 -2.69
CA THR A 255 13.64 16.37 -4.15
C THR A 255 13.06 17.72 -4.56
N THR A 256 13.46 18.22 -5.73
CA THR A 256 12.83 19.35 -6.42
C THR A 256 11.96 18.87 -7.58
N ARG A 257 11.20 19.79 -8.18
CA ARG A 257 10.47 19.58 -9.44
C ARG A 257 11.41 19.03 -10.52
N GLN A 258 12.57 19.63 -10.68
CA GLN A 258 13.55 19.18 -11.69
C GLN A 258 14.03 17.75 -11.44
N THR A 259 14.27 17.39 -10.17
CA THR A 259 14.60 15.99 -9.81
C THR A 259 13.46 15.06 -10.21
N VAL A 260 12.20 15.43 -9.98
CA VAL A 260 11.06 14.57 -10.34
C VAL A 260 10.96 14.36 -11.84
N ILE A 261 11.16 15.41 -12.63
CA ILE A 261 11.17 15.33 -14.11
C ILE A 261 12.30 14.41 -14.57
N GLU A 262 13.52 14.65 -14.11
CA GLU A 262 14.70 13.85 -14.47
C GLU A 262 14.52 12.37 -14.13
N LYS A 263 14.09 12.05 -12.90
CA LYS A 263 13.85 10.66 -12.48
C LYS A 263 12.76 9.99 -13.32
N SER A 264 11.71 10.74 -13.68
CA SER A 264 10.65 10.22 -14.52
C SER A 264 11.12 9.94 -15.95
N GLN A 265 11.99 10.80 -16.50
CA GLN A 265 12.63 10.58 -17.80
C GLN A 265 13.49 9.32 -17.79
N TRP A 266 14.31 9.11 -16.76
CA TRP A 266 15.11 7.89 -16.63
C TRP A 266 14.26 6.62 -16.67
N VAL A 267 13.10 6.62 -16.00
CA VAL A 267 12.16 5.48 -16.04
C VAL A 267 11.71 5.24 -17.47
N ARG A 268 11.29 6.29 -18.20
CA ARG A 268 10.81 6.17 -19.59
C ARG A 268 11.90 5.72 -20.56
N GLU A 269 13.16 6.06 -20.30
CA GLU A 269 14.29 5.70 -21.16
C GLU A 269 14.79 4.28 -20.91
N ILE A 270 14.93 3.90 -19.64
CA ILE A 270 15.59 2.65 -19.20
C ILE A 270 14.57 1.52 -19.06
N TRP A 271 13.39 1.80 -18.49
CA TRP A 271 12.35 0.82 -18.21
C TRP A 271 11.08 1.17 -19.02
N LYS A 272 11.21 1.15 -20.34
CA LYS A 272 10.29 1.77 -21.32
C LYS A 272 8.83 1.35 -21.20
N ASP A 273 8.59 0.10 -20.82
CA ASP A 273 7.27 -0.50 -20.67
C ASP A 273 6.69 -0.35 -19.25
N ALA A 274 7.47 0.20 -18.31
CA ALA A 274 7.00 0.43 -16.96
C ALA A 274 5.96 1.54 -16.89
N THR A 275 4.90 1.22 -16.16
CA THR A 275 3.93 2.19 -15.69
C THR A 275 4.51 2.98 -14.53
N LEU A 276 4.36 4.30 -14.59
CA LEU A 276 4.83 5.20 -13.55
C LEU A 276 3.64 5.79 -12.82
N SER A 277 3.63 5.66 -11.50
CA SER A 277 2.58 6.21 -10.66
C SER A 277 3.13 7.10 -9.55
N THR A 278 2.26 7.90 -8.93
CA THR A 278 2.67 8.86 -7.90
C THR A 278 1.56 9.14 -6.88
N ASP A 279 1.91 9.88 -5.83
CA ASP A 279 0.96 10.47 -4.89
C ASP A 279 1.06 12.00 -4.95
N ILE A 280 -0.09 12.67 -4.80
CA ILE A 280 -0.24 14.12 -4.83
C ILE A 280 -1.05 14.56 -3.62
N ILE A 281 -0.60 15.61 -2.93
CA ILE A 281 -1.32 16.24 -1.82
C ILE A 281 -1.66 17.67 -2.25
N VAL A 282 -2.96 17.97 -2.39
CA VAL A 282 -3.45 19.32 -2.68
C VAL A 282 -3.89 20.02 -1.38
N GLY A 283 -3.76 21.33 -1.33
CA GLY A 283 -4.17 22.13 -0.19
C GLY A 283 -3.22 22.04 1.01
N PHE A 284 -1.94 21.76 0.79
CA PHE A 284 -0.94 21.83 1.85
C PHE A 284 -0.89 23.26 2.44
N PRO A 285 -0.62 23.50 3.74
CA PRO A 285 -0.85 24.79 4.39
C PRO A 285 -0.18 26.00 3.74
N THR A 286 0.96 25.80 3.06
CA THR A 286 1.71 26.87 2.37
C THR A 286 1.39 26.98 0.88
N GLU A 287 0.43 26.21 0.36
CA GLU A 287 0.15 26.12 -1.07
C GLU A 287 -0.67 27.31 -1.58
N THR A 288 -0.04 28.12 -2.43
CA THR A 288 -0.71 29.20 -3.17
C THR A 288 -1.31 28.71 -4.50
N GLU A 289 -2.15 29.52 -5.14
CA GLU A 289 -2.67 29.22 -6.48
C GLU A 289 -1.55 29.01 -7.51
N LYS A 290 -0.46 29.77 -7.42
CA LYS A 290 0.73 29.59 -8.27
C LYS A 290 1.34 28.20 -8.07
N ASN A 291 1.50 27.75 -6.83
CA ASN A 291 2.07 26.44 -6.52
C ASN A 291 1.17 25.28 -6.99
N HIS A 292 -0.15 25.47 -6.91
CA HIS A 292 -1.10 24.52 -7.47
C HIS A 292 -0.98 24.43 -9.00
N LYS A 293 -0.88 25.57 -9.71
CA LYS A 293 -0.62 25.61 -11.16
C LYS A 293 0.70 24.94 -11.55
N GLU A 294 1.76 25.10 -10.74
CA GLU A 294 3.02 24.35 -10.92
C GLU A 294 2.79 22.83 -10.78
N THR A 295 1.94 22.39 -9.84
CA THR A 295 1.58 20.97 -9.72
C THR A 295 0.85 20.46 -10.96
N ILE A 296 -0.12 21.22 -11.47
CA ILE A 296 -0.84 20.87 -12.71
C ILE A 296 0.13 20.75 -13.90
N SER A 297 1.01 21.73 -14.10
CA SER A 297 1.95 21.70 -15.23
C SER A 297 2.94 20.54 -15.14
N LEU A 298 3.31 20.10 -13.92
CA LEU A 298 4.16 18.91 -13.75
C LEU A 298 3.46 17.64 -14.23
N LEU A 299 2.16 17.52 -13.98
CA LEU A 299 1.38 16.36 -14.41
C LEU A 299 1.29 16.28 -15.92
N GLU A 300 1.09 17.42 -16.58
CA GLU A 300 1.07 17.54 -18.04
C GLU A 300 2.42 17.21 -18.68
N GLU A 301 3.51 17.60 -18.02
CA GLU A 301 4.88 17.36 -18.47
C GLU A 301 5.31 15.89 -18.30
N VAL A 302 5.05 15.29 -17.13
CA VAL A 302 5.52 13.92 -16.81
C VAL A 302 4.56 12.83 -17.31
N GLN A 303 3.26 13.14 -17.41
CA GLN A 303 2.22 12.23 -17.88
C GLN A 303 2.23 10.87 -17.16
N TYR A 304 2.03 10.88 -15.85
CA TYR A 304 1.93 9.67 -15.03
C TYR A 304 0.82 8.72 -15.53
N ASP A 305 1.08 7.41 -15.47
CA ASP A 305 0.10 6.37 -15.86
C ASP A 305 -0.98 6.19 -14.78
N PHE A 306 -0.65 6.46 -13.51
CA PHE A 306 -1.58 6.49 -12.39
C PHE A 306 -1.17 7.53 -11.36
N ALA A 307 -2.11 8.01 -10.57
CA ALA A 307 -1.80 8.85 -9.42
C ALA A 307 -2.88 8.69 -8.36
N TYR A 308 -2.46 8.75 -7.10
CA TYR A 308 -3.37 8.94 -5.99
C TYR A 308 -3.30 10.40 -5.55
N SER A 309 -4.45 11.07 -5.56
CA SER A 309 -4.55 12.47 -5.14
C SER A 309 -5.35 12.58 -3.86
N PHE A 310 -4.85 13.37 -2.92
CA PHE A 310 -5.40 13.50 -1.57
C PHE A 310 -5.53 14.98 -1.21
N LEU A 311 -6.55 15.30 -0.42
CA LEU A 311 -6.57 16.58 0.30
C LEU A 311 -5.53 16.50 1.43
N TYR A 312 -4.80 17.58 1.67
CA TYR A 312 -4.03 17.71 2.90
C TYR A 312 -4.96 17.59 4.10
N SER A 313 -4.56 16.74 5.05
CA SER A 313 -5.26 16.49 6.30
C SER A 313 -4.25 16.68 7.42
N PRO A 314 -4.44 17.65 8.33
CA PRO A 314 -3.49 17.90 9.41
C PRO A 314 -3.47 16.71 10.38
N ARG A 315 -2.27 16.25 10.69
CA ARG A 315 -2.07 15.10 11.59
C ARG A 315 -1.39 15.53 12.88
N PRO A 316 -1.99 15.26 14.06
CA PRO A 316 -1.32 15.50 15.33
C PRO A 316 0.08 14.90 15.32
N GLN A 317 1.03 15.58 15.99
CA GLN A 317 2.44 15.17 16.11
C GLN A 317 3.29 15.24 14.82
N THR A 318 2.72 15.67 13.70
CA THR A 318 3.50 15.99 12.48
C THR A 318 4.06 17.40 12.53
N LYS A 319 5.15 17.67 11.79
CA LYS A 319 5.77 19.01 11.76
C LYS A 319 4.91 20.05 11.04
N ALA A 320 4.00 19.61 10.17
CA ALA A 320 3.05 20.49 9.50
C ALA A 320 1.83 20.80 10.38
N PHE A 321 1.60 20.06 11.48
CA PHE A 321 0.45 20.27 12.36
C PHE A 321 0.33 21.71 12.90
N PRO A 322 1.42 22.36 13.38
CA PRO A 322 1.34 23.73 13.86
C PRO A 322 1.06 24.77 12.77
N LEU A 323 1.22 24.42 11.49
CA LEU A 323 0.86 25.29 10.36
C LEU A 323 -0.66 25.39 10.20
N GLY A 324 -1.42 24.55 10.92
CA GLY A 324 -2.88 24.49 10.85
C GLY A 324 -3.37 23.99 9.50
N ASP A 325 -4.56 24.45 9.14
CA ASP A 325 -5.18 24.15 7.86
C ASP A 325 -5.86 25.40 7.25
N PRO A 326 -5.08 26.38 6.77
CA PRO A 326 -5.58 27.69 6.41
C PRO A 326 -6.36 27.71 5.09
N ILE A 327 -6.25 26.67 4.26
CA ILE A 327 -6.91 26.62 2.95
C ILE A 327 -8.32 26.04 3.15
N PRO A 328 -9.39 26.79 2.82
CA PRO A 328 -10.76 26.31 3.01
C PRO A 328 -11.02 25.00 2.28
N HIS A 329 -11.80 24.10 2.89
CA HIS A 329 -12.12 22.80 2.31
C HIS A 329 -12.68 22.89 0.87
N LYS A 330 -13.54 23.88 0.60
CA LYS A 330 -14.10 24.14 -0.74
C LYS A 330 -13.01 24.38 -1.79
N GLU A 331 -11.96 25.12 -1.43
CA GLU A 331 -10.83 25.40 -2.32
C GLU A 331 -9.98 24.15 -2.55
N LYS A 332 -9.75 23.34 -1.49
CA LYS A 332 -9.04 22.07 -1.65
C LYS A 332 -9.77 21.10 -2.56
N VAL A 333 -11.09 21.00 -2.44
CA VAL A 333 -11.95 20.17 -3.32
C VAL A 333 -11.87 20.65 -4.76
N LYS A 334 -11.89 21.97 -4.99
CA LYS A 334 -11.70 22.56 -6.32
C LYS A 334 -10.34 22.16 -6.91
N ARG A 335 -9.25 22.31 -6.16
CA ARG A 335 -7.89 21.91 -6.58
C ARG A 335 -7.78 20.42 -6.88
N LEU A 336 -8.39 19.57 -6.05
CA LEU A 336 -8.44 18.13 -6.28
C LEU A 336 -9.20 17.79 -7.57
N SER A 337 -10.30 18.49 -7.85
CA SER A 337 -11.07 18.32 -9.08
C SER A 337 -10.25 18.72 -10.31
N GLU A 338 -9.47 19.79 -10.23
CA GLU A 338 -8.58 20.23 -11.32
C GLU A 338 -7.48 19.20 -11.60
N VAL A 339 -6.80 18.71 -10.56
CA VAL A 339 -5.81 17.62 -10.66
C VAL A 339 -6.45 16.37 -11.28
N THR A 340 -7.62 15.98 -10.80
CA THR A 340 -8.36 14.80 -11.29
C THR A 340 -8.71 14.93 -12.76
N LYS A 341 -9.13 16.13 -13.20
CA LYS A 341 -9.47 16.39 -14.62
C LYS A 341 -8.26 16.19 -15.53
N VAL A 342 -7.10 16.74 -15.15
CA VAL A 342 -5.85 16.61 -15.92
C VAL A 342 -5.40 15.15 -15.98
N LEU A 343 -5.38 14.46 -14.84
CA LEU A 343 -5.04 13.04 -14.76
C LEU A 343 -5.96 12.16 -15.61
N ASN A 344 -7.28 12.36 -15.54
CA ASN A 344 -8.24 11.57 -16.32
C ASN A 344 -8.04 11.75 -17.83
N SER A 345 -7.68 12.96 -18.28
CA SER A 345 -7.35 13.23 -19.67
C SER A 345 -6.09 12.48 -20.10
N ILE A 346 -5.03 12.55 -19.29
CA ILE A 346 -3.78 11.83 -19.54
C ILE A 346 -4.04 10.33 -19.60
N TRP A 347 -4.71 9.76 -18.59
CA TRP A 347 -4.94 8.32 -18.54
C TRP A 347 -5.85 7.82 -19.66
N PHE A 348 -6.85 8.60 -20.05
CA PHE A 348 -7.71 8.24 -21.18
C PHE A 348 -6.88 8.08 -22.46
N GLU A 349 -6.04 9.06 -22.80
CA GLU A 349 -5.17 8.98 -23.98
C GLU A 349 -4.15 7.85 -23.88
N LYS A 350 -3.49 7.69 -22.72
CA LYS A 350 -2.51 6.63 -22.53
C LYS A 350 -3.13 5.24 -22.57
N ASN A 351 -4.35 5.06 -22.05
CA ASN A 351 -4.99 3.75 -22.01
C ASN A 351 -5.42 3.28 -23.40
N LYS A 352 -5.73 4.18 -24.34
CA LYS A 352 -6.05 3.82 -25.74
C LYS A 352 -4.97 2.95 -26.39
N LYS A 353 -3.70 3.10 -25.99
CA LYS A 353 -2.58 2.27 -26.48
C LYS A 353 -2.73 0.77 -26.17
N TYR A 354 -3.63 0.39 -25.28
CA TYR A 354 -3.94 -1.00 -24.94
C TYR A 354 -5.05 -1.59 -25.81
N LEU A 355 -5.85 -0.79 -26.52
CA LEU A 355 -6.90 -1.31 -27.40
C LEU A 355 -6.32 -2.31 -28.41
N GLY A 356 -6.96 -3.47 -28.51
CA GLY A 356 -6.54 -4.58 -29.37
C GLY A 356 -5.38 -5.42 -28.83
N LYS A 357 -4.69 -4.98 -27.77
CA LYS A 357 -3.60 -5.75 -27.14
C LYS A 357 -4.16 -6.80 -26.19
N THR A 358 -3.46 -7.93 -26.11
CA THR A 358 -3.69 -8.94 -25.08
C THR A 358 -2.81 -8.65 -23.89
N VAL A 359 -3.40 -8.56 -22.70
CA VAL A 359 -2.69 -8.39 -21.43
C VAL A 359 -2.92 -9.58 -20.52
N GLU A 360 -1.91 -9.95 -19.76
CA GLU A 360 -2.03 -10.97 -18.73
C GLU A 360 -2.51 -10.35 -17.42
N VAL A 361 -3.49 -10.98 -16.78
CA VAL A 361 -4.21 -10.47 -15.60
C VAL A 361 -4.24 -11.53 -14.52
N LEU A 362 -3.80 -11.18 -13.31
CA LEU A 362 -4.13 -11.98 -12.12
C LEU A 362 -5.51 -11.55 -11.64
N VAL A 363 -6.46 -12.48 -11.62
CA VAL A 363 -7.84 -12.24 -11.20
C VAL A 363 -7.91 -12.19 -9.68
N GLU A 364 -8.38 -11.08 -9.12
CA GLU A 364 -8.39 -10.85 -7.68
C GLU A 364 -9.82 -10.94 -7.11
N ASN A 365 -10.82 -10.39 -7.81
CA ASN A 365 -12.16 -10.20 -7.25
C ASN A 365 -13.26 -10.27 -8.32
N LYS A 366 -14.51 -10.36 -7.88
CA LYS A 366 -15.67 -10.00 -8.70
C LYS A 366 -15.76 -8.48 -8.88
N GLU A 367 -16.29 -8.04 -10.01
CA GLU A 367 -16.57 -6.62 -10.24
C GLU A 367 -17.91 -6.24 -9.60
N GLY A 368 -17.85 -5.51 -8.48
CA GLY A 368 -19.04 -5.06 -7.77
C GLY A 368 -19.91 -6.24 -7.32
N LYS A 369 -21.19 -6.20 -7.64
CA LYS A 369 -22.17 -7.27 -7.35
C LYS A 369 -22.48 -8.16 -8.56
N SER A 370 -21.68 -8.09 -9.62
CA SER A 370 -21.95 -8.86 -10.85
C SER A 370 -21.73 -10.35 -10.64
N GLU A 371 -22.54 -11.19 -11.30
CA GLU A 371 -22.38 -12.64 -11.26
C GLU A 371 -21.18 -13.12 -12.10
N ASN A 372 -21.01 -12.53 -13.30
CA ASN A 372 -20.09 -13.01 -14.33
C ASN A 372 -18.98 -12.02 -14.71
N ARG A 373 -18.95 -10.82 -14.09
CA ARG A 373 -17.85 -9.86 -14.30
C ARG A 373 -16.79 -9.99 -13.23
N TRP A 374 -15.55 -10.06 -13.70
CA TRP A 374 -14.37 -10.28 -12.87
C TRP A 374 -13.40 -9.13 -13.05
N THR A 375 -12.57 -8.92 -12.03
CA THR A 375 -11.55 -7.91 -12.05
C THR A 375 -10.23 -8.43 -11.50
N GLY A 376 -9.16 -7.91 -12.08
CA GLY A 376 -7.81 -8.25 -11.68
C GLY A 376 -6.82 -7.18 -12.12
N ARG A 377 -5.55 -7.46 -11.85
CA ARG A 377 -4.46 -6.54 -12.17
C ARG A 377 -3.51 -7.10 -13.19
N SER A 378 -3.20 -6.28 -14.18
CA SER A 378 -2.14 -6.57 -15.14
C SER A 378 -0.76 -6.37 -14.50
N GLU A 379 0.28 -6.78 -15.22
CA GLU A 379 1.67 -6.55 -14.82
C GLU A 379 1.95 -5.07 -14.50
N GLY A 380 1.55 -4.16 -15.40
CA GLY A 380 1.60 -2.72 -15.21
C GLY A 380 0.54 -2.15 -14.27
N PHE A 381 -0.04 -2.97 -13.38
CA PHE A 381 -0.98 -2.57 -12.34
C PHE A 381 -2.29 -1.92 -12.84
N HIS A 382 -2.64 -2.10 -14.11
CA HIS A 382 -3.94 -1.65 -14.62
C HIS A 382 -5.04 -2.54 -14.06
N LEU A 383 -6.14 -1.93 -13.65
CA LEU A 383 -7.38 -2.64 -13.35
C LEU A 383 -8.00 -3.11 -14.66
N VAL A 384 -8.21 -4.41 -14.80
CA VAL A 384 -8.80 -5.02 -16.00
C VAL A 384 -10.11 -5.68 -15.62
N HIS A 385 -11.15 -5.40 -16.40
CA HIS A 385 -12.48 -5.99 -16.27
C HIS A 385 -12.79 -6.87 -17.49
N PHE A 386 -13.38 -8.04 -17.24
CA PHE A 386 -13.77 -8.98 -18.29
C PHE A 386 -14.88 -9.91 -17.79
N ASP A 387 -15.57 -10.55 -18.74
CA ASP A 387 -16.63 -11.53 -18.47
C ASP A 387 -16.07 -12.97 -18.43
N SER A 388 -16.58 -13.80 -17.53
CA SER A 388 -16.33 -15.24 -17.49
C SER A 388 -17.48 -15.99 -16.84
N ASN A 389 -17.90 -17.10 -17.46
CA ASN A 389 -18.93 -18.02 -16.93
C ASN A 389 -18.39 -18.97 -15.85
N THR A 390 -17.07 -18.98 -15.61
CA THR A 390 -16.43 -19.76 -14.56
C THR A 390 -15.72 -18.84 -13.58
N ASN A 391 -15.56 -19.26 -12.32
CA ASN A 391 -14.80 -18.51 -11.32
C ASN A 391 -13.29 -18.56 -11.64
N PRO A 392 -12.67 -17.45 -12.07
CA PRO A 392 -11.27 -17.42 -12.42
C PRO A 392 -10.41 -16.81 -11.30
N ILE A 393 -10.96 -16.55 -10.10
CA ILE A 393 -10.20 -15.98 -8.97
C ILE A 393 -8.91 -16.76 -8.77
N GLY A 394 -7.81 -16.00 -8.67
CA GLY A 394 -6.49 -16.55 -8.45
C GLY A 394 -5.78 -17.12 -9.66
N LYS A 395 -6.43 -17.11 -10.82
CA LYS A 395 -5.81 -17.55 -12.07
C LYS A 395 -5.20 -16.36 -12.79
N TYR A 396 -4.14 -16.66 -13.53
CA TYR A 396 -3.64 -15.78 -14.57
C TYR A 396 -4.44 -16.05 -15.84
N VAL A 397 -5.04 -15.00 -16.40
CA VAL A 397 -5.82 -15.07 -17.62
C VAL A 397 -5.30 -14.07 -18.64
N LYS A 398 -5.48 -14.38 -19.93
CA LYS A 398 -5.18 -13.45 -21.02
C LYS A 398 -6.47 -12.75 -21.43
N VAL A 399 -6.43 -11.43 -21.45
CA VAL A 399 -7.59 -10.59 -21.81
C VAL A 399 -7.21 -9.73 -23.00
N LYS A 400 -7.94 -9.85 -24.10
CA LYS A 400 -7.83 -8.93 -25.24
C LYS A 400 -8.64 -7.68 -24.93
N ILE A 401 -7.95 -6.54 -24.84
CA ILE A 401 -8.57 -5.27 -24.48
C ILE A 401 -9.41 -4.74 -25.65
N THR A 402 -10.71 -4.58 -25.42
CA THR A 402 -11.70 -4.07 -26.38
C THR A 402 -12.24 -2.70 -25.98
N LYS A 403 -12.05 -2.30 -24.72
CA LYS A 403 -12.53 -1.03 -24.17
C LYS A 403 -11.51 -0.41 -23.21
N THR A 404 -11.44 0.90 -23.16
CA THR A 404 -10.57 1.64 -22.24
C THR A 404 -11.35 2.78 -21.58
N GLY A 405 -11.24 2.88 -20.26
CA GLY A 405 -11.64 4.06 -19.50
C GLY A 405 -10.41 4.80 -18.97
N SER A 406 -10.61 5.91 -18.25
CA SER A 406 -9.49 6.62 -17.59
C SER A 406 -8.84 5.78 -16.49
N THR A 407 -9.63 4.99 -15.75
CA THR A 407 -9.12 4.25 -14.57
C THR A 407 -9.16 2.74 -14.71
N PHE A 408 -9.56 2.22 -15.87
CA PHE A 408 -9.69 0.78 -16.10
C PHE A 408 -9.50 0.41 -17.58
N LEU A 409 -9.18 -0.85 -17.82
CA LEU A 409 -9.24 -1.52 -19.12
C LEU A 409 -10.38 -2.54 -19.10
N GLY A 410 -11.05 -2.73 -20.22
CA GLY A 410 -12.12 -3.71 -20.40
C GLY A 410 -11.83 -4.59 -21.60
N GLY A 411 -12.15 -5.88 -21.50
CA GLY A 411 -11.84 -6.81 -22.58
C GLY A 411 -12.52 -8.16 -22.44
N GLU A 412 -12.11 -9.07 -23.32
CA GLU A 412 -12.63 -10.43 -23.44
C GLU A 412 -11.51 -11.44 -23.20
N LEU A 413 -11.86 -12.58 -22.58
CA LEU A 413 -10.93 -13.69 -22.41
C LEU A 413 -10.47 -14.23 -23.77
N VAL A 414 -9.20 -14.62 -23.86
CA VAL A 414 -8.57 -15.22 -25.05
C VAL A 414 -8.39 -16.72 -24.89
#